data_AF-A0A5B7G9I9-F1
#
_entry.id   AF-A0A5B7G9I9-F1
#
_cell.length_a   1.000
_cell.length_b   1.000
_cell.length_c   1.000
_cell.angle_alpha   90.00
_cell.angle_beta   90.00
_cell.angle_gamma   90.00
#
_symmetry.space_group_name_H-M   'P 1'
#
loop_
_entity.id
_entity.type
_entity.pdbx_description
1 polymer ?
#
loop_
_entity_poly.entity_id
_entity_poly.type
_entity_poly.pdbx_seq_one_letter_code
_entity_poly.pdbx_strand_id
1 'polypeptide(L)'
;MKEEESRQTWENKAQFILACIGNAVGLGNMWRFPYLCYKSGGGAFLVPYFLMLFLCGIPLLLMEVTVGQYTRRGPIAAMGKICPLFKGAGVGTVVISFLLSTYYNVIMAWVIYYLVHSFYSELPWTSCNATWAVNCFDDIGPNVTAPAGMKSVTEEFFE
;
A
#
# COMPACT_ATOMS: atom_id res chain seq x y z
N MET A 1 -21.34 21.53 32.76
CA MET A 1 -21.82 21.43 31.37
C MET A 1 -20.61 20.97 30.55
N LYS A 2 -20.56 19.72 30.09
CA LYS A 2 -19.50 19.30 29.16
C LYS A 2 -19.83 19.98 27.83
N GLU A 3 -19.00 20.92 27.40
CA GLU A 3 -19.05 21.40 26.01
C GLU A 3 -18.98 20.16 25.11
N GLU A 4 -20.04 19.91 24.33
CA GLU A 4 -19.94 19.02 23.18
C GLU A 4 -18.98 19.71 22.22
N GLU A 5 -17.70 19.34 22.30
CA GLU A 5 -16.68 19.79 21.36
C GLU A 5 -17.18 19.47 19.93
N SER A 6 -17.59 20.51 19.21
CA SER A 6 -18.16 20.36 17.88
C SER A 6 -17.13 19.70 16.98
N ARG A 7 -17.46 18.55 16.39
CA ARG A 7 -16.54 17.78 15.56
C ARG A 7 -15.89 18.65 14.49
N GLN A 8 -14.56 18.68 14.47
CA GLN A 8 -13.78 19.42 13.48
C GLN A 8 -14.17 19.02 12.05
N THR A 9 -14.26 20.02 11.17
CA THR A 9 -14.57 19.87 9.76
C THR A 9 -13.37 20.26 8.91
N TRP A 10 -13.26 19.66 7.73
CA TRP A 10 -12.28 20.11 6.73
C TRP A 10 -12.53 21.57 6.36
N GLU A 11 -11.46 22.35 6.25
CA GLU A 11 -11.53 23.76 5.84
C GLU A 11 -11.92 23.87 4.37
N ASN A 12 -11.39 22.97 3.53
CA ASN A 12 -11.58 23.00 2.08
C ASN A 12 -11.91 21.61 1.52
N LYS A 13 -12.79 21.58 0.50
CA LYS A 13 -13.13 20.35 -0.24
C LYS A 13 -11.91 19.70 -0.89
N ALA A 14 -10.95 20.51 -1.35
CA ALA A 14 -9.73 20.02 -1.97
C ALA A 14 -8.86 19.21 -0.98
N GLN A 15 -8.75 19.65 0.28
CA GLN A 15 -8.00 18.91 1.32
C GLN A 15 -8.63 17.52 1.54
N PHE A 16 -9.96 17.44 1.58
CA PHE A 16 -10.67 16.18 1.71
C PHE A 16 -10.42 15.24 0.52
N ILE A 17 -10.53 15.75 -0.71
CA ILE A 17 -10.29 14.96 -1.92
C ILE A 17 -8.85 14.46 -1.96
N LEU A 18 -7.88 15.32 -1.63
CA LEU A 18 -6.47 14.95 -1.61
C LEU A 18 -6.18 13.85 -0.57
N ALA A 19 -6.79 13.95 0.62
CA ALA A 19 -6.70 12.91 1.64
C ALA A 19 -7.30 11.58 1.16
N CYS A 20 -8.44 11.61 0.47
CA CYS A 20 -9.05 10.41 -0.13
C CYS A 20 -8.15 9.79 -1.21
N ILE A 21 -7.55 10.60 -2.09
CA ILE A 21 -6.62 10.11 -3.12
C ILE A 21 -5.38 9.49 -2.48
N GLY A 22 -4.80 10.15 -1.47
CA GLY A 22 -3.66 9.64 -0.73
C GLY A 22 -3.94 8.30 -0.03
N ASN A 23 -5.17 8.10 0.46
CA ASN A 23 -5.59 6.81 1.03
C ASN A 23 -5.88 5.74 -0.06
N ALA A 24 -6.31 6.14 -1.26
CA ALA A 24 -6.61 5.22 -2.35
C ALA A 24 -5.36 4.75 -3.11
N VAL A 25 -4.31 5.58 -3.17
CA VAL A 25 -3.05 5.27 -3.85
C VAL A 25 -2.05 4.72 -2.83
N GLY A 26 -1.69 3.44 -2.95
CA GLY A 26 -0.68 2.80 -2.10
C GLY A 26 0.31 1.93 -2.88
N LEU A 27 1.28 1.36 -2.15
CA LEU A 27 2.32 0.45 -2.70
C LEU A 27 1.73 -0.71 -3.51
N GLY A 28 0.55 -1.20 -3.12
CA GLY A 28 -0.17 -2.23 -3.88
C GLY A 28 -0.45 -1.84 -5.33
N ASN A 29 -0.75 -0.56 -5.60
CA ASN A 29 -0.98 -0.08 -6.97
C ASN A 29 0.32 -0.05 -7.78
N MET A 30 1.47 0.11 -7.12
CA MET A 30 2.78 0.20 -7.78
C MET A 30 3.30 -1.15 -8.25
N TRP A 31 3.17 -2.22 -7.45
CA TRP A 31 3.71 -3.54 -7.81
C TRP A 31 2.66 -4.60 -8.08
N ARG A 32 1.53 -4.60 -7.36
CA ARG A 32 0.59 -5.73 -7.39
C ARG A 32 -0.28 -5.66 -8.62
N PHE A 33 -0.71 -4.45 -8.99
CA PHE A 33 -1.49 -4.23 -10.19
C PHE A 33 -0.72 -4.61 -11.47
N PRO A 34 0.52 -4.12 -11.70
CA PRO A 34 1.29 -4.54 -12.87
C PRO A 34 1.57 -6.05 -12.88
N TYR A 35 1.94 -6.63 -11.73
CA TYR A 35 2.19 -8.06 -11.62
C TYR A 35 0.97 -8.92 -11.99
N LEU A 36 -0.21 -8.56 -11.47
CA LEU A 36 -1.43 -9.29 -11.74
C LEU A 36 -1.89 -9.08 -13.19
N CYS A 37 -1.79 -7.86 -13.70
CA CYS A 37 -2.08 -7.55 -15.11
C CYS A 37 -1.24 -8.44 -16.03
N TYR A 38 0.07 -8.50 -15.83
CA TYR A 38 0.98 -9.33 -16.62
C TYR A 38 0.60 -10.83 -16.56
N LYS A 39 0.39 -11.37 -15.35
CA LYS A 39 0.08 -12.79 -15.15
C LYS A 39 -1.30 -13.17 -15.71
N SER A 40 -2.26 -12.26 -15.73
CA SER A 40 -3.65 -12.51 -16.11
C SER A 40 -3.98 -12.12 -17.56
N GLY A 41 -2.99 -12.12 -18.46
CA GLY A 41 -3.20 -11.87 -19.88
C GLY A 41 -2.95 -10.42 -20.32
N GLY A 42 -2.16 -9.67 -19.55
CA GLY A 42 -1.76 -8.30 -19.86
C GLY A 42 -2.96 -7.37 -20.04
N GLY A 43 -3.03 -6.70 -21.20
CA GLY A 43 -4.10 -5.75 -21.50
C GLY A 43 -5.52 -6.33 -21.44
N ALA A 44 -5.69 -7.64 -21.63
CA ALA A 44 -7.01 -8.28 -21.53
C ALA A 44 -7.58 -8.24 -20.10
N PHE A 45 -6.73 -8.20 -19.07
CA PHE A 45 -7.14 -8.06 -17.67
C PHE A 45 -7.84 -6.73 -17.38
N LEU A 46 -7.60 -5.69 -18.19
CA LEU A 46 -8.19 -4.37 -17.98
C LEU A 46 -9.71 -4.37 -18.18
N VAL A 47 -10.23 -5.21 -19.08
CA VAL A 47 -11.68 -5.29 -19.36
C VAL A 47 -12.48 -5.73 -18.12
N PRO A 48 -12.21 -6.90 -17.50
CA PRO A 48 -12.90 -7.28 -16.27
C PRO A 48 -12.54 -6.38 -15.09
N TYR A 49 -11.32 -5.81 -15.05
CA TYR A 49 -10.92 -4.87 -14.00
C TYR A 49 -11.80 -3.61 -14.00
N PHE A 50 -11.96 -2.94 -15.15
CA PHE A 50 -12.82 -1.75 -15.24
C PHE A 50 -14.29 -2.09 -15.00
N LEU A 51 -14.77 -3.24 -15.50
CA LEU A 51 -16.14 -3.68 -15.24
C LEU A 51 -16.42 -3.84 -13.74
N MET A 52 -15.54 -4.55 -13.01
CA MET A 52 -15.66 -4.69 -11.55
C MET A 52 -15.45 -3.37 -10.81
N LEU A 53 -14.61 -2.47 -11.33
CA LEU A 53 -14.41 -1.14 -10.76
C LEU A 53 -15.71 -0.31 -10.83
N PHE A 54 -16.38 -0.27 -11.98
CA PHE A 54 -17.62 0.50 -12.14
C PHE A 54 -18.81 -0.15 -11.44
N LEU A 55 -18.92 -1.48 -11.45
CA LEU A 55 -20.06 -2.18 -10.84
C LEU A 55 -19.95 -2.38 -9.33
N CYS A 56 -18.75 -2.57 -8.79
CA CYS A 56 -18.54 -2.88 -7.38
C CYS A 56 -17.67 -1.83 -6.68
N GLY A 57 -16.51 -1.48 -7.27
CA GLY A 57 -15.54 -0.59 -6.62
C GLY A 57 -16.09 0.80 -6.32
N ILE A 58 -16.60 1.50 -7.33
CA ILE A 58 -17.14 2.86 -7.20
C ILE A 58 -18.40 2.87 -6.30
N PRO A 59 -19.39 1.97 -6.48
CA PRO A 59 -20.56 1.95 -5.60
C PRO A 59 -20.21 1.70 -4.13
N LEU A 60 -19.27 0.79 -3.83
CA LEU A 60 -18.84 0.53 -2.45
C LEU A 60 -18.11 1.74 -1.85
N LEU A 61 -17.22 2.39 -2.60
CA LEU A 61 -16.53 3.60 -2.15
C LEU A 61 -17.51 4.74 -1.85
N LEU A 62 -18.49 4.95 -2.73
CA LEU A 62 -19.54 5.96 -2.52
C LEU A 62 -20.41 5.62 -1.31
N MET A 63 -20.77 4.34 -1.12
CA MET A 63 -21.51 3.89 0.06
C MET A 63 -20.74 4.20 1.35
N GLU A 64 -19.44 3.90 1.39
CA GLU A 64 -18.62 4.13 2.57
C GLU A 64 -18.49 5.64 2.89
N VAL A 65 -18.20 6.46 1.86
CA VAL A 65 -18.08 7.92 2.03
C VAL A 65 -19.41 8.53 2.46
N THR A 66 -20.54 8.13 1.86
CA THR A 66 -21.87 8.65 2.23
C THR A 66 -22.25 8.26 3.66
N VAL A 67 -22.01 7.01 4.06
CA VAL A 67 -22.21 6.56 5.44
C VAL A 67 -21.35 7.36 6.43
N GLY A 68 -20.06 7.57 6.11
CA GLY A 68 -19.16 8.37 6.94
C GLY A 68 -19.60 9.83 7.08
N GLN A 69 -20.04 10.44 5.99
CA GLN A 69 -20.53 11.83 5.97
C GLN A 69 -21.88 12.00 6.69
N TYR A 70 -22.78 11.01 6.58
CA TYR A 70 -24.09 11.03 7.22
C TYR A 70 -24.01 10.75 8.73
N THR A 71 -23.26 9.71 9.12
CA THR A 71 -23.15 9.31 10.53
C THR A 71 -22.23 10.22 11.33
N ARG A 72 -21.22 10.84 10.68
CA ARG A 72 -20.20 11.71 11.26
C ARG A 72 -19.50 11.10 12.48
N ARG A 73 -19.37 9.76 12.50
CA ARG A 73 -18.81 8.98 13.61
C ARG A 73 -17.76 8.00 13.10
N GLY A 74 -16.89 7.54 13.99
CA GLY A 74 -15.92 6.48 13.67
C GLY A 74 -16.59 5.14 13.34
N PRO A 75 -15.86 4.17 12.79
CA PRO A 75 -16.42 2.94 12.20
C PRO A 75 -17.28 2.12 13.18
N ILE A 76 -16.85 1.98 14.44
CA ILE A 76 -17.61 1.25 15.48
C ILE A 76 -18.96 1.91 15.76
N ALA A 77 -18.96 3.24 15.91
CA ALA A 77 -20.15 4.01 16.27
C ALA A 77 -21.05 4.30 15.05
N ALA A 78 -20.48 4.34 13.84
CA ALA A 78 -21.22 4.42 12.58
C ALA A 78 -22.00 3.12 12.34
N MET A 79 -21.35 1.96 12.43
CA MET A 79 -22.01 0.66 12.26
C MET A 79 -23.05 0.41 13.37
N GLY A 80 -22.75 0.77 14.62
CA GLY A 80 -23.73 0.69 15.70
C GLY A 80 -24.95 1.60 15.54
N LYS A 81 -24.84 2.71 14.79
CA LYS A 81 -25.98 3.60 14.48
C LYS A 81 -26.84 3.06 13.34
N ILE A 82 -26.27 2.31 12.40
CA ILE A 82 -27.00 1.67 11.30
C ILE A 82 -27.71 0.41 11.83
N CYS A 83 -26.95 -0.51 12.43
CA CYS A 83 -27.50 -1.71 13.05
C CYS A 83 -26.59 -2.16 14.20
N PRO A 84 -27.12 -2.29 15.43
CA PRO A 84 -26.31 -2.65 16.60
C PRO A 84 -25.66 -4.04 16.48
N LEU A 85 -26.23 -4.95 15.69
CA LEU A 85 -25.65 -6.27 15.42
C LEU A 85 -24.31 -6.17 14.65
N PHE A 86 -24.16 -5.18 13.77
CA PHE A 86 -22.93 -4.97 12.99
C PHE A 86 -21.85 -4.19 13.74
N LYS A 87 -22.04 -3.90 15.04
CA LYS A 87 -21.02 -3.24 15.86
C LYS A 87 -19.70 -4.01 15.89
N GLY A 88 -19.75 -5.34 15.83
CA GLY A 88 -18.58 -6.20 15.73
C GLY A 88 -17.78 -5.99 14.43
N ALA A 89 -18.45 -5.71 13.31
CA ALA A 89 -17.78 -5.41 12.04
C ALA A 89 -16.94 -4.12 12.14
N GLY A 90 -17.46 -3.11 12.82
CA GLY A 90 -16.71 -1.88 13.09
C GLY A 90 -15.45 -2.12 13.95
N VAL A 91 -15.50 -3.02 14.94
CA VAL A 91 -14.31 -3.40 15.71
C VAL A 91 -13.30 -4.14 14.81
N GLY A 92 -13.79 -5.06 13.98
CA GLY A 92 -12.97 -5.78 13.00
C GLY A 92 -12.19 -4.82 12.08
N THR A 93 -12.84 -3.78 11.56
CA THR A 93 -12.14 -2.78 10.71
C THR A 93 -11.01 -2.07 11.46
N VAL A 94 -11.17 -1.76 12.75
CA VAL A 94 -10.11 -1.10 13.54
C VAL A 94 -8.93 -2.04 13.77
N VAL A 95 -9.20 -3.31 14.08
CA VAL A 95 -8.15 -4.33 14.26
C VAL A 95 -7.38 -4.56 12.96
N ILE A 96 -8.09 -4.69 11.84
CA ILE A 96 -7.48 -4.83 10.51
C ILE A 96 -6.61 -3.62 10.19
N SER A 97 -7.09 -2.40 10.40
CA SER A 97 -6.31 -1.17 10.18
C SER A 97 -5.05 -1.12 11.04
N PHE A 98 -5.10 -1.59 12.29
CA PHE A 98 -3.92 -1.66 13.16
C PHE A 98 -2.87 -2.66 12.64
N LEU A 99 -3.31 -3.85 12.22
CA LEU A 99 -2.42 -4.86 11.64
C LEU A 99 -1.78 -4.38 10.33
N LEU A 100 -2.57 -3.78 9.45
CA LEU A 100 -2.05 -3.19 8.20
C LEU A 100 -1.06 -2.06 8.49
N SER A 101 -1.37 -1.16 9.43
CA SER A 101 -0.47 -0.07 9.80
C SER A 101 0.90 -0.59 10.24
N THR A 102 0.92 -1.62 11.09
CA THR A 102 2.18 -2.24 11.55
C THR A 102 2.99 -2.80 10.38
N TYR A 103 2.34 -3.55 9.49
CA TYR A 103 2.99 -4.11 8.30
C TYR A 103 3.54 -3.04 7.35
N TYR A 104 2.74 -2.01 7.05
CA TYR A 104 3.14 -0.94 6.14
C TYR A 104 4.29 -0.09 6.71
N ASN A 105 4.35 0.13 8.02
CA ASN A 105 5.46 0.85 8.65
C ASN A 105 6.81 0.16 8.46
N VAL A 106 6.85 -1.18 8.49
CA VAL A 106 8.09 -1.94 8.23
C VAL A 106 8.56 -1.72 6.79
N ILE A 107 7.65 -1.78 5.81
CA ILE A 107 7.99 -1.50 4.41
C ILE A 107 8.48 -0.07 4.23
N MET A 108 7.82 0.90 4.87
CA MET A 108 8.26 2.30 4.83
C MET A 108 9.67 2.47 5.41
N ALA A 109 10.02 1.73 6.47
CA ALA A 109 11.37 1.73 7.02
C ALA A 109 12.40 1.21 5.99
N TRP A 110 12.10 0.13 5.26
CA TRP A 110 12.95 -0.33 4.17
C TRP A 110 13.09 0.72 3.07
N VAL A 111 12.00 1.34 2.63
CA VAL A 111 12.06 2.39 1.59
C VAL A 111 12.95 3.56 2.03
N ILE A 112 12.83 4.01 3.28
CA ILE A 112 13.68 5.07 3.83
C ILE A 112 15.15 4.61 3.91
N TYR A 113 15.40 3.36 4.31
CA TYR A 113 16.75 2.79 4.34
C TYR A 113 17.40 2.81 2.94
N TYR A 114 16.69 2.35 1.91
CA TYR A 114 17.16 2.40 0.52
C TYR A 114 17.31 3.84 0.02
N LEU A 115 16.39 4.74 0.40
CA LEU A 115 16.48 6.17 0.03
C LEU A 115 17.74 6.82 0.58
N VAL A 116 18.07 6.59 1.86
CA VAL A 116 19.30 7.11 2.47
C VAL A 116 20.53 6.55 1.76
N HIS A 117 20.52 5.26 1.43
CA HIS A 117 21.64 4.63 0.71
C HIS A 117 21.77 5.10 -0.75
N SER A 118 20.71 5.66 -1.33
CA SER A 118 20.73 6.21 -2.70
C SER A 118 21.50 7.53 -2.80
N PHE A 119 21.85 8.16 -1.68
CA PHE A 119 22.65 9.39 -1.67
C PHE A 119 24.17 9.15 -1.64
N TYR A 120 24.63 7.89 -1.54
CA TYR A 120 26.06 7.57 -1.68
C TYR A 120 26.50 7.60 -3.14
N SER A 121 27.79 7.89 -3.36
CA SER A 121 28.37 8.00 -4.71
C SER A 121 28.37 6.68 -5.49
N GLU A 122 28.59 5.58 -4.78
CA GLU A 122 28.40 4.22 -5.30
C GLU A 122 27.26 3.58 -4.53
N LEU A 123 26.31 3.00 -5.27
CA LEU A 123 25.14 2.39 -4.68
C LEU A 123 25.53 1.01 -4.12
N PRO A 124 25.10 0.64 -2.92
CA PRO A 124 25.53 -0.62 -2.32
C PRO A 124 25.04 -1.84 -3.10
N TRP A 125 23.95 -1.75 -3.85
CA TRP A 125 23.41 -2.84 -4.66
C TRP A 125 23.90 -2.88 -6.11
N THR A 126 24.96 -2.14 -6.48
CA THR A 126 25.53 -2.21 -7.84
C THR A 126 26.67 -3.22 -7.97
N SER A 127 27.41 -3.48 -6.90
CA SER A 127 28.61 -4.32 -6.95
C SER A 127 28.63 -5.27 -5.74
N CYS A 128 29.15 -6.49 -5.92
CA CYS A 128 29.30 -7.44 -4.82
C CYS A 128 30.32 -6.92 -3.78
N ASN A 129 29.87 -6.63 -2.56
CA ASN A 129 30.74 -6.20 -1.47
C ASN A 129 31.04 -7.36 -0.52
N ALA A 130 32.33 -7.60 -0.24
CA ALA A 130 32.79 -8.72 0.60
C ALA A 130 32.29 -8.70 2.06
N THR A 131 31.66 -7.61 2.51
CA THR A 131 31.17 -7.47 3.89
C THR A 131 29.83 -8.15 4.14
N TRP A 132 28.96 -8.24 3.13
CA TRP A 132 27.62 -8.84 3.25
C TRP A 132 27.29 -9.84 2.14
N ALA A 133 27.97 -9.77 0.99
CA ALA A 133 27.69 -10.64 -0.14
C ALA A 133 28.40 -12.00 -0.01
N VAL A 134 27.63 -13.10 0.02
CA VAL A 134 28.17 -14.47 0.14
C VAL A 134 28.11 -15.20 -1.20
N ASN A 135 26.94 -15.21 -1.85
CA ASN A 135 26.71 -15.92 -3.11
C ASN A 135 26.33 -14.95 -4.23
N CYS A 136 27.09 -13.86 -4.36
CA CYS A 136 26.75 -12.75 -5.23
C CYS A 136 27.37 -12.89 -6.63
N PHE A 137 26.56 -12.59 -7.64
CA PHE A 137 26.92 -12.53 -9.05
C PHE A 137 26.59 -11.15 -9.61
N ASP A 138 27.60 -10.56 -10.25
CA ASP A 138 27.52 -9.23 -10.87
C ASP A 138 27.54 -9.36 -12.39
N ASP A 139 26.50 -8.86 -13.06
CA ASP A 139 26.21 -9.12 -14.48
C ASP A 139 26.86 -8.10 -15.43
N ILE A 140 27.90 -7.39 -14.97
CA ILE A 140 28.50 -6.22 -15.64
C ILE A 140 29.44 -6.58 -16.83
N GLY A 141 29.45 -7.84 -17.31
CA GLY A 141 30.31 -8.30 -18.41
C GLY A 141 29.57 -8.77 -19.67
N PRO A 142 30.04 -8.47 -20.90
CA PRO A 142 29.35 -8.83 -22.14
C PRO A 142 29.35 -10.34 -22.50
N ASN A 143 29.69 -11.25 -21.58
CA ASN A 143 29.75 -12.70 -21.82
C ASN A 143 29.79 -13.49 -20.50
N VAL A 144 28.89 -13.21 -19.57
CA VAL A 144 28.85 -13.91 -18.28
C VAL A 144 27.59 -14.76 -18.19
N THR A 145 27.76 -16.03 -17.83
CA THR A 145 26.65 -16.95 -17.57
C THR A 145 26.50 -17.07 -16.07
N ALA A 146 25.29 -16.82 -15.55
CA ALA A 146 25.01 -16.94 -14.13
C ALA A 146 25.30 -18.37 -13.64
N PRO A 147 26.25 -18.56 -12.70
CA PRO A 147 26.53 -19.88 -12.13
C PRO A 147 25.33 -20.38 -11.32
N ALA A 148 25.09 -21.69 -11.37
CA ALA A 148 23.99 -22.31 -10.63
C ALA A 148 24.16 -22.09 -9.12
N GLY A 149 23.17 -21.46 -8.48
CA GLY A 149 23.16 -21.18 -7.04
C GLY A 149 23.71 -19.81 -6.64
N MET A 150 24.14 -18.96 -7.60
CA MET A 150 24.43 -17.56 -7.33
C MET A 150 23.20 -16.68 -7.47
N LYS A 151 23.14 -15.62 -6.67
CA LYS A 151 22.08 -14.60 -6.66
C LYS A 151 22.59 -13.28 -7.20
N SER A 152 21.67 -12.47 -7.71
CA SER A 152 22.01 -11.11 -8.16
C SER A 152 22.43 -10.22 -6.99
N VAL A 153 23.28 -9.23 -7.24
CA VAL A 153 23.72 -8.23 -6.23
C VAL A 153 22.52 -7.60 -5.50
N THR A 154 21.46 -7.28 -6.24
CA THR A 154 20.24 -6.66 -5.70
C THR A 154 19.41 -7.60 -4.84
N GLU A 155 19.45 -8.90 -5.11
CA GLU A 155 18.72 -9.90 -4.32
C GLU A 155 19.42 -10.16 -3.00
N GLU A 156 20.76 -10.32 -3.01
CA GLU A 156 21.56 -10.47 -1.80
C GLU A 156 21.54 -9.23 -0.91
N PHE A 157 21.38 -8.03 -1.47
CA PHE A 157 21.24 -6.80 -0.66
C PHE A 157 19.87 -6.67 0.01
N PHE A 158 18.84 -7.31 -0.54
CA PHE A 158 17.48 -7.25 0.00
C PHE A 158 17.21 -8.33 1.06
N GLU A 159 17.87 -9.48 0.97
CA GLU A 159 17.79 -10.57 1.95
C GLU A 159 18.42 -10.23 3.31
#